data_AF-A2YFS2-F1
#
_entry.id   AF-A2YFS2-F1
#
_cell.length_a   1.000
_cell.length_b   1.000
_cell.length_c   1.000
_cell.angle_alpha   90.00
_cell.angle_beta   90.00
_cell.angle_gamma   90.00
#
_symmetry.space_group_name_H-M   'P 1'
#
loop_
_entity.id
_entity.type
_entity.pdbx_description
1 polymer ?
#
loop_
_entity_poly.entity_id
_entity_poly.type
_entity_poly.pdbx_seq_one_letter_code
_entity_poly.pdbx_strand_id
1 'polypeptide(L)'
;MSSYMEAAAAARAAEAKTEGLLRGACALLAAAAALLVGLNTQTETVLFIRKKATVKDVQALWVLAMAAAAAAGYHLLQLLRCFYLSRFADGKPCRHRRAIAWLCFLLDKKKILHFYSVARRGRSPQPAVAASGVVYQDRLLQQHHALLRPGGEVILSAGSLGSPQLLLLSGIGPANDLTSLGIPVFADVPDVGKHMFDNPRNGISIIPSIPIDHSLIQVVGIPSANGNESYLEAASYIVPLAPILRRGGPFSPSSPLYVTVVTIMEKVPGPLSEGSLWLTSSNPLESPSVRFNYLSRREDLARCVTGMRRVAKVLESTTMDVFRSAMGSLSQDSRRREFRIVGAALPVDWRTNDTALGDFCQQTVATLWHYHGGCVAGSVVDRDFRVFRVRALRVVDGSTFRETPGTNPQATIMMMGRYIGQKMIDERHSRRQVRTSTDSSSNA
;
A
#
# COMPACT_ATOMS: atom_id res chain seq x y z
N MET A 1 -19.92 -19.37 -43.60
CA MET A 1 -19.65 -19.40 -42.15
C MET A 1 -18.31 -20.06 -41.78
N SER A 2 -17.73 -20.93 -42.63
CA SER A 2 -16.44 -21.61 -42.36
C SER A 2 -15.19 -20.72 -42.54
N SER A 3 -15.12 -19.90 -43.59
CA SER A 3 -13.91 -19.11 -43.90
C SER A 3 -13.65 -17.95 -42.92
N TYR A 4 -14.68 -17.40 -42.29
CA TYR A 4 -14.56 -16.36 -41.27
C TYR A 4 -14.01 -16.89 -39.93
N MET A 5 -14.27 -18.16 -39.62
CA MET A 5 -13.77 -18.79 -38.39
C MET A 5 -12.29 -19.17 -38.50
N GLU A 6 -11.82 -19.59 -39.68
CA GLU A 6 -10.40 -19.89 -39.94
C GLU A 6 -9.53 -18.64 -39.92
N ALA A 7 -9.99 -17.53 -40.52
CA ALA A 7 -9.27 -16.26 -40.49
C ALA A 7 -9.15 -15.70 -39.05
N ALA A 8 -10.21 -15.84 -38.23
CA ALA A 8 -10.19 -15.44 -36.83
C ALA A 8 -9.27 -16.32 -35.96
N ALA A 9 -9.13 -17.61 -36.29
CA ALA A 9 -8.20 -18.51 -35.60
C ALA A 9 -6.73 -18.19 -35.94
N ALA A 10 -6.43 -17.89 -37.21
CA ALA A 10 -5.09 -17.49 -37.66
C ALA A 10 -4.65 -16.15 -37.07
N ALA A 11 -5.56 -15.16 -36.98
CA ALA A 11 -5.30 -13.87 -36.34
C ALA A 11 -4.99 -14.04 -34.84
N ARG A 12 -5.75 -14.88 -34.13
CA ARG A 12 -5.50 -15.21 -32.71
C ARG A 12 -4.17 -15.93 -32.49
N ALA A 13 -3.74 -16.77 -33.43
CA ALA A 13 -2.44 -17.45 -33.36
C ALA A 13 -1.26 -16.49 -33.60
N ALA A 14 -1.40 -15.52 -34.50
CA ALA A 14 -0.41 -14.47 -34.74
C ALA A 14 -0.30 -13.49 -33.55
N GLU A 15 -1.43 -13.15 -32.94
CA GLU A 15 -1.50 -12.32 -31.73
C GLU A 15 -0.81 -13.02 -30.54
N ALA A 16 -1.06 -14.32 -30.34
CA ALA A 16 -0.39 -15.12 -29.31
C ALA A 16 1.13 -15.23 -29.52
N LYS A 17 1.59 -15.32 -30.78
CA LYS A 17 3.02 -15.37 -31.12
C LYS A 17 3.72 -14.03 -30.86
N THR A 18 3.04 -12.93 -31.15
CA THR A 18 3.52 -11.56 -30.90
C THR A 18 3.56 -11.25 -29.41
N GLU A 19 2.53 -11.67 -28.67
CA GLU A 19 2.48 -11.57 -27.22
C GLU A 19 3.57 -12.43 -26.54
N GLY A 20 3.87 -13.60 -27.11
CA GLY A 20 4.98 -14.47 -26.68
C GLY A 20 6.35 -13.79 -26.81
N LEU A 21 6.61 -13.12 -27.94
CA LEU A 21 7.85 -12.37 -28.18
C LEU A 21 8.00 -11.18 -27.22
N LEU A 22 6.92 -10.43 -26.98
CA LEU A 22 6.90 -9.30 -26.03
C LEU A 22 7.11 -9.75 -24.58
N ARG A 23 6.50 -10.86 -24.17
CA ARG A 23 6.74 -11.46 -22.84
C ARG A 23 8.19 -11.92 -22.68
N GLY A 24 8.80 -12.47 -23.73
CA GLY A 24 10.20 -12.85 -23.75
C GLY A 24 11.14 -11.64 -23.58
N ALA A 25 10.89 -10.55 -24.29
CA ALA A 25 11.67 -9.31 -24.18
C ALA A 25 11.54 -8.64 -22.81
N CYS A 26 10.32 -8.60 -22.23
CA CYS A 26 10.10 -8.03 -20.89
C CYS A 26 10.79 -8.85 -19.78
N ALA A 27 10.80 -10.18 -19.90
CA ALA A 27 11.48 -11.05 -18.95
C ALA A 27 13.01 -10.85 -18.96
N LEU A 28 13.60 -10.64 -20.15
CA LEU A 28 15.02 -10.35 -20.30
C LEU A 28 15.42 -9.01 -19.65
N LEU A 29 14.61 -7.97 -19.84
CA LEU A 29 14.85 -6.65 -19.26
C LEU A 29 14.69 -6.64 -17.72
N ALA A 30 13.70 -7.38 -17.19
CA ALA A 30 13.51 -7.52 -15.74
C ALA A 30 14.66 -8.29 -15.06
N ALA A 31 15.20 -9.32 -15.73
CA ALA A 31 16.35 -10.08 -15.24
C ALA A 31 17.64 -9.23 -15.18
N ALA A 32 17.84 -8.35 -16.16
CA ALA A 32 18.96 -7.41 -16.16
C ALA A 32 18.86 -6.36 -15.04
N ALA A 33 17.66 -5.84 -14.78
CA ALA A 33 17.40 -4.89 -13.70
C ALA A 33 17.62 -5.49 -12.29
N ALA A 34 17.22 -6.73 -12.06
CA ALA A 34 17.40 -7.40 -10.76
C ALA A 34 18.89 -7.63 -10.40
N LEU A 35 19.74 -7.85 -11.41
CA LEU A 35 21.20 -7.97 -11.23
C LEU A 35 21.85 -6.62 -10.92
N LEU A 36 21.32 -5.52 -11.46
CA LEU A 36 21.82 -4.14 -11.25
C LEU A 36 21.57 -3.58 -9.84
N VAL A 37 20.52 -4.04 -9.13
CA VAL A 37 20.15 -3.53 -7.79
C VAL A 37 20.74 -4.37 -6.64
N GLY A 38 21.65 -5.31 -6.93
CA GLY A 38 22.51 -5.93 -5.90
C GLY A 38 21.81 -6.85 -4.89
N LEU A 39 20.69 -7.50 -5.25
CA LEU A 39 20.05 -8.48 -4.39
C LEU A 39 20.87 -9.79 -4.34
N ASN A 40 21.64 -9.97 -3.26
CA ASN A 40 22.51 -11.12 -2.96
C ASN A 40 21.79 -12.21 -2.12
N THR A 41 22.26 -13.45 -2.17
CA THR A 41 21.74 -14.66 -1.52
C THR A 41 21.86 -14.71 0.02
N GLN A 42 22.10 -13.59 0.72
CA GLN A 42 22.12 -13.54 2.20
C GLN A 42 20.81 -13.01 2.83
N THR A 43 19.88 -12.50 2.03
CA THR A 43 18.56 -12.06 2.50
C THR A 43 17.53 -13.18 2.40
N GLU A 44 17.58 -14.14 3.34
CA GLU A 44 16.52 -15.14 3.56
C GLU A 44 15.37 -14.51 4.36
N THR A 45 14.56 -13.68 3.69
CA THR A 45 13.32 -13.13 4.25
C THR A 45 12.18 -13.42 3.28
N VAL A 46 11.20 -14.19 3.76
CA VAL A 46 9.99 -14.49 3.02
C VAL A 46 9.04 -13.29 3.19
N LEU A 47 8.92 -12.49 2.13
CA LEU A 47 8.09 -11.28 2.10
C LEU A 47 6.78 -11.62 1.36
N PHE A 48 5.64 -11.59 2.05
CA PHE A 48 4.32 -11.78 1.42
C PHE A 48 3.48 -10.51 1.57
N ILE A 49 3.20 -9.85 0.44
CA ILE A 49 2.35 -8.66 0.35
C ILE A 49 0.97 -9.05 -0.18
N ARG A 50 -0.09 -8.62 0.52
CA ARG A 50 -1.49 -8.69 0.04
C ARG A 50 -1.86 -7.37 -0.64
N LYS A 51 -2.36 -7.42 -1.89
CA LYS A 51 -3.44 -6.52 -2.34
C LYS A 51 -4.18 -7.10 -3.55
N LYS A 52 -5.51 -7.03 -3.51
CA LYS A 52 -6.39 -7.27 -4.67
C LYS A 52 -6.32 -6.01 -5.53
N ALA A 53 -5.65 -6.09 -6.68
CA ALA A 53 -5.53 -4.97 -7.60
C ALA A 53 -6.91 -4.62 -8.18
N THR A 54 -7.30 -3.35 -8.10
CA THR A 54 -8.39 -2.78 -8.89
C THR A 54 -7.82 -2.21 -10.18
N VAL A 55 -8.67 -1.92 -11.18
CA VAL A 55 -8.24 -1.46 -12.52
C VAL A 55 -7.34 -0.20 -12.47
N LYS A 56 -7.43 0.62 -11.41
CA LYS A 56 -6.54 1.77 -11.16
C LYS A 56 -5.09 1.39 -10.80
N ASP A 57 -4.87 0.23 -10.19
CA ASP A 57 -3.52 -0.25 -9.84
C ASP A 57 -2.69 -0.66 -11.09
N VAL A 58 -3.35 -0.88 -12.23
CA VAL A 58 -2.72 -1.24 -13.51
C VAL A 58 -2.03 -0.03 -14.17
N GLN A 59 -2.59 1.18 -14.02
CA GLN A 59 -2.00 2.41 -14.55
C GLN A 59 -0.75 2.84 -13.76
N ALA A 60 -0.77 2.70 -12.42
CA ALA A 60 0.42 2.91 -11.60
C ALA A 60 1.52 1.88 -11.92
N LEU A 61 1.14 0.64 -12.24
CA LEU A 61 2.07 -0.40 -12.72
C LEU A 61 2.70 -0.01 -14.07
N TRP A 62 1.93 0.63 -14.96
CA TRP A 62 2.40 1.13 -16.25
C TRP A 62 3.42 2.26 -16.09
N VAL A 63 3.17 3.20 -15.18
CA VAL A 63 4.12 4.31 -14.89
C VAL A 63 5.41 3.77 -14.25
N LEU A 64 5.30 2.81 -13.32
CA LEU A 64 6.46 2.12 -12.75
C LEU A 64 7.22 1.29 -13.79
N ALA A 65 6.53 0.64 -14.74
CA ALA A 65 7.15 -0.10 -15.83
C ALA A 65 7.90 0.84 -16.80
N MET A 66 7.34 2.00 -17.11
CA MET A 66 7.98 3.03 -17.95
C MET A 66 9.19 3.66 -17.26
N ALA A 67 9.11 3.95 -15.95
CA ALA A 67 10.24 4.46 -15.17
C ALA A 67 11.37 3.42 -15.05
N ALA A 68 11.02 2.15 -14.85
CA ALA A 68 11.98 1.04 -14.85
C ALA A 68 12.62 0.82 -16.23
N ALA A 69 11.87 1.00 -17.32
CA ALA A 69 12.37 0.91 -18.69
C ALA A 69 13.34 2.06 -19.04
N ALA A 70 13.04 3.29 -18.60
CA ALA A 70 13.93 4.44 -18.78
C ALA A 70 15.24 4.29 -17.99
N ALA A 71 15.16 3.81 -16.73
CA ALA A 71 16.33 3.47 -15.93
C ALA A 71 17.15 2.32 -16.56
N ALA A 72 16.48 1.29 -17.11
CA ALA A 72 17.12 0.20 -17.83
C ALA A 72 17.86 0.68 -19.11
N GLY A 73 17.33 1.68 -19.82
CA GLY A 73 17.99 2.29 -20.98
C GLY A 73 19.30 3.02 -20.62
N TYR A 74 19.30 3.77 -19.51
CA TYR A 74 20.49 4.44 -18.98
C TYR A 74 21.57 3.43 -18.55
N HIS A 75 21.17 2.34 -17.90
CA HIS A 75 22.09 1.28 -17.49
C HIS A 75 22.55 0.39 -18.65
N LEU A 76 21.76 0.22 -19.71
CA LEU A 76 22.18 -0.45 -20.95
C LEU A 76 23.32 0.32 -21.64
N LEU A 77 23.27 1.65 -21.65
CA LEU A 77 24.36 2.50 -22.14
C LEU A 77 25.64 2.35 -21.31
N GLN A 78 25.52 2.24 -19.99
CA GLN A 78 26.67 1.94 -19.12
C GLN A 78 27.18 0.51 -19.30
N LEU A 79 26.29 -0.46 -19.55
CA LEU A 79 26.66 -1.85 -19.83
C LEU A 79 27.38 -1.99 -21.18
N LEU A 80 26.97 -1.25 -22.21
CA LEU A 80 27.66 -1.18 -23.51
C LEU A 80 29.05 -0.56 -23.37
N ARG A 81 29.20 0.44 -22.50
CA ARG A 81 30.52 1.01 -22.11
C ARG A 81 31.38 -0.03 -21.39
N CYS A 82 30.80 -0.86 -20.52
CA CYS A 82 31.51 -1.96 -19.86
C CYS A 82 31.83 -3.14 -20.80
N PHE A 83 30.94 -3.49 -21.74
CA PHE A 83 31.19 -4.53 -22.76
C PHE A 83 32.29 -4.11 -23.75
N TYR A 84 32.38 -2.82 -24.07
CA TYR A 84 33.51 -2.28 -24.83
C TYR A 84 34.84 -2.47 -24.08
N LEU A 85 34.84 -2.30 -22.76
CA LEU A 85 36.01 -2.50 -21.90
C LEU A 85 36.31 -3.98 -21.60
N SER A 86 35.29 -4.85 -21.53
CA SER A 86 35.45 -6.27 -21.21
C SER A 86 35.77 -7.16 -22.42
N ARG A 87 35.70 -6.64 -23.65
CA ARG A 87 36.12 -7.38 -24.86
C ARG A 87 37.65 -7.52 -24.98
N PHE A 88 38.40 -6.98 -24.00
CA PHE A 88 39.85 -7.06 -23.90
C PHE A 88 40.36 -7.78 -22.63
N ALA A 89 39.51 -8.47 -21.87
CA ALA A 89 39.95 -9.26 -20.71
C ALA A 89 39.24 -10.62 -20.65
N ASP A 90 40.05 -11.68 -20.73
CA ASP A 90 39.70 -13.08 -20.89
C ASP A 90 38.92 -13.73 -19.71
N GLY A 91 38.10 -14.75 -20.03
CA GLY A 91 38.20 -16.03 -19.30
C GLY A 91 37.03 -16.57 -18.45
N LYS A 92 35.95 -17.03 -19.09
CA LYS A 92 35.20 -18.30 -18.80
C LYS A 92 34.28 -18.48 -17.52
N PRO A 93 33.34 -19.47 -17.55
CA PRO A 93 31.95 -19.37 -17.00
C PRO A 93 31.49 -20.52 -16.06
N CYS A 94 30.21 -20.49 -15.60
CA CYS A 94 29.23 -21.60 -15.33
C CYS A 94 28.29 -21.23 -14.15
N ARG A 95 26.94 -21.23 -14.17
CA ARG A 95 25.84 -22.04 -14.76
C ARG A 95 25.55 -23.34 -13.98
N HIS A 96 24.64 -23.30 -12.99
CA HIS A 96 23.36 -24.05 -12.93
C HIS A 96 22.65 -23.95 -11.56
N ARG A 97 21.32 -24.15 -11.58
CA ARG A 97 20.33 -24.17 -10.47
C ARG A 97 19.74 -22.82 -10.03
N ARG A 98 19.17 -22.07 -10.99
CA ARG A 98 18.21 -20.96 -10.73
C ARG A 98 16.79 -21.22 -11.27
N ALA A 99 16.58 -22.36 -11.93
CA ALA A 99 15.30 -22.75 -12.52
C ALA A 99 14.20 -23.03 -11.49
N ILE A 100 14.56 -23.32 -10.23
CA ILE A 100 13.60 -23.67 -9.17
C ILE A 100 13.03 -22.41 -8.49
N ALA A 101 13.79 -21.31 -8.44
CA ALA A 101 13.35 -20.09 -7.74
C ALA A 101 12.28 -19.30 -8.50
N TRP A 102 12.23 -19.41 -9.84
CA TRP A 102 11.36 -18.57 -10.67
C TRP A 102 9.97 -19.15 -10.95
N LEU A 103 9.74 -20.45 -10.74
CA LEU A 103 8.37 -20.99 -10.75
C LEU A 103 7.57 -20.45 -9.54
N CYS A 104 8.26 -20.11 -8.44
CA CYS A 104 7.64 -19.61 -7.21
C CYS A 104 7.23 -18.13 -7.25
N PHE A 105 7.84 -17.30 -8.11
CA PHE A 105 7.60 -15.84 -8.09
C PHE A 105 6.47 -15.38 -9.03
N LEU A 106 6.23 -16.08 -10.14
CA LEU A 106 5.24 -15.66 -11.16
C LEU A 106 3.85 -16.32 -11.01
N LEU A 107 3.74 -17.41 -10.24
CA LEU A 107 2.45 -18.05 -9.98
C LEU A 107 1.68 -17.46 -8.79
N ASP A 108 2.14 -16.37 -8.17
CA ASP A 108 1.65 -15.98 -6.84
C ASP A 108 0.88 -14.64 -6.73
N LYS A 109 -0.08 -14.40 -7.64
CA LYS A 109 -1.18 -13.46 -7.43
C LYS A 109 -2.39 -14.18 -6.86
N LYS A 110 -2.68 -13.93 -5.58
CA LYS A 110 -3.72 -14.50 -4.70
C LYS A 110 -3.23 -15.71 -3.89
N LYS A 111 -2.68 -15.40 -2.71
CA LYS A 111 -2.68 -16.30 -1.55
C LYS A 111 -3.46 -15.65 -0.43
N ILE A 112 -4.22 -16.46 0.29
CA ILE A 112 -4.89 -16.07 1.53
C ILE A 112 -4.08 -16.73 2.64
N LEU A 113 -3.61 -15.94 3.61
CA LEU A 113 -2.74 -16.42 4.67
C LEU A 113 -3.57 -16.72 5.93
N HIS A 114 -3.30 -17.83 6.60
CA HIS A 114 -3.86 -18.20 7.90
C HIS A 114 -2.71 -18.52 8.83
N PHE A 115 -2.65 -17.91 9.99
CA PHE A 115 -1.65 -18.30 10.96
C PHE A 115 -2.25 -19.32 11.92
N TYR A 116 -1.54 -20.42 12.11
CA TYR A 116 -1.68 -21.26 13.28
C TYR A 116 -0.35 -21.23 14.01
N SER A 117 -0.34 -20.77 15.27
CA SER A 117 0.80 -21.01 16.16
C SER A 117 0.67 -22.43 16.68
N VAL A 118 1.66 -23.30 16.42
CA VAL A 118 1.77 -24.58 17.13
C VAL A 118 2.70 -24.34 18.31
N ALA A 119 2.11 -24.08 19.47
CA ALA A 119 2.85 -23.97 20.71
C ALA A 119 3.46 -25.34 21.09
N ARG A 120 4.79 -25.42 21.17
CA ARG A 120 5.46 -26.49 21.93
C ARG A 120 5.51 -26.07 23.40
N ARG A 121 4.84 -26.82 24.27
CA ARG A 121 4.92 -26.70 25.73
C ARG A 121 6.34 -27.07 26.18
N GLY A 122 7.18 -26.08 26.48
CA GLY A 122 8.44 -26.29 27.19
C GLY A 122 8.19 -26.39 28.69
N ARG A 123 8.99 -27.18 29.41
CA ARG A 123 8.97 -27.37 30.88
C ARG A 123 9.47 -26.11 31.64
N SER A 124 8.87 -24.95 31.40
CA SER A 124 9.13 -23.70 32.12
C SER A 124 7.84 -23.24 32.81
N PRO A 125 7.89 -22.57 33.98
CA PRO A 125 6.71 -22.20 34.78
C PRO A 125 5.70 -21.31 34.05
N GLN A 126 6.10 -20.67 32.94
CA GLN A 126 5.20 -20.10 31.93
C GLN A 126 5.52 -20.72 30.57
N PRO A 127 4.59 -21.43 29.91
CA PRO A 127 4.84 -21.98 28.58
C PRO A 127 4.99 -20.84 27.57
N ALA A 128 6.22 -20.53 27.18
CA ALA A 128 6.50 -19.51 26.18
C ALA A 128 6.03 -19.97 24.79
N VAL A 129 4.90 -19.43 24.33
CA VAL A 129 4.37 -19.65 22.98
C VAL A 129 5.40 -19.20 21.95
N ALA A 130 5.52 -19.97 20.87
CA ALA A 130 6.39 -19.63 19.74
C ALA A 130 5.66 -19.89 18.43
N ALA A 131 5.86 -18.99 17.47
CA ALA A 131 5.47 -19.27 16.10
C ALA A 131 6.27 -20.47 15.58
N SER A 132 5.56 -21.40 14.93
CA SER A 132 6.13 -22.62 14.36
C SER A 132 6.18 -22.60 12.84
N GLY A 133 5.47 -21.66 12.20
CA GLY A 133 5.29 -21.61 10.77
C GLY A 133 4.10 -20.76 10.37
N VAL A 134 3.72 -20.87 9.10
CA VAL A 134 2.55 -20.22 8.51
C VAL A 134 1.71 -21.24 7.76
N VAL A 135 0.40 -21.05 7.77
CA VAL A 135 -0.55 -21.79 6.93
C VAL A 135 -1.01 -20.83 5.83
N TYR A 136 -1.23 -21.33 4.62
CA TYR A 136 -1.75 -20.50 3.55
C TYR A 136 -2.59 -21.29 2.57
N GLN A 137 -3.57 -20.64 1.96
CA GLN A 137 -4.35 -21.18 0.86
C GLN A 137 -3.83 -20.64 -0.47
N ASP A 138 -3.66 -21.55 -1.43
CA ASP A 138 -3.33 -21.18 -2.80
C ASP A 138 -4.59 -20.78 -3.60
N ARG A 139 -4.41 -20.55 -4.90
CA ARG A 139 -5.50 -20.13 -5.80
C ARG A 139 -6.59 -21.19 -6.00
N LEU A 140 -6.27 -22.45 -5.72
CA LEU A 140 -7.17 -23.59 -5.80
C LEU A 140 -7.83 -23.89 -4.45
N LEU A 141 -7.65 -22.99 -3.46
CA LEU A 141 -8.12 -23.15 -2.08
C LEU A 141 -7.49 -24.35 -1.36
N GLN A 142 -6.37 -24.87 -1.86
CA GLN A 142 -5.63 -25.91 -1.16
C GLN A 142 -4.80 -25.29 -0.05
N GLN A 143 -4.84 -25.92 1.12
CA GLN A 143 -4.13 -25.47 2.30
C GLN A 143 -2.70 -26.03 2.33
N HIS A 144 -1.74 -25.16 2.58
CA HIS A 144 -0.32 -25.44 2.64
C HIS A 144 0.26 -25.01 3.97
N HIS A 145 1.31 -25.70 4.41
CA HIS A 145 1.98 -25.45 5.69
C HIS A 145 3.45 -25.19 5.41
N ALA A 146 3.97 -24.04 5.87
CA ALA A 146 5.39 -23.71 5.80
C ALA A 146 5.93 -23.57 7.23
N LEU A 147 6.72 -24.56 7.66
CA LEU A 147 7.26 -24.65 9.02
C LEU A 147 8.62 -23.95 9.13
N LEU A 148 8.87 -23.36 10.30
CA LEU A 148 10.16 -22.76 10.63
C LEU A 148 11.22 -23.85 10.81
N ARG A 149 12.43 -23.57 10.31
CA ARG A 149 13.63 -24.32 10.68
C ARG A 149 14.07 -23.95 12.11
N PRO A 150 14.93 -24.74 12.77
CA PRO A 150 15.52 -24.34 14.04
C PRO A 150 16.18 -22.95 13.96
N GLY A 151 15.76 -22.04 14.84
CA GLY A 151 16.22 -20.64 14.83
C GLY A 151 15.60 -19.75 13.75
N GLY A 152 14.62 -20.25 13.00
CA GLY A 152 13.79 -19.46 12.08
C GLY A 152 12.84 -18.52 12.82
N GLU A 153 12.31 -17.56 12.08
CA GLU A 153 11.39 -16.53 12.59
C GLU A 153 10.35 -16.18 11.53
N VAL A 154 9.11 -15.92 11.95
CA VAL A 154 8.03 -15.40 11.12
C VAL A 154 8.04 -13.88 11.20
N ILE A 155 7.95 -13.22 10.05
CA ILE A 155 7.80 -11.76 9.96
C ILE A 155 6.47 -11.47 9.27
N LEU A 156 5.61 -10.73 9.95
CA LEU A 156 4.32 -10.29 9.45
C LEU A 156 4.44 -8.89 8.86
N SER A 157 4.16 -8.76 7.57
CA SER A 157 4.19 -7.49 6.82
C SER A 157 2.93 -7.33 5.96
N ALA A 158 1.77 -7.64 6.54
CA ALA A 158 0.47 -7.64 5.86
C ALA A 158 -0.25 -6.28 5.91
N GLY A 159 0.41 -5.24 6.44
CA GLY A 159 -0.08 -3.88 6.55
C GLY A 159 -1.05 -3.68 7.71
N SER A 160 -1.43 -2.43 7.94
CA SER A 160 -2.21 -1.96 9.10
C SER A 160 -3.56 -2.63 9.31
N LEU A 161 -4.15 -3.22 8.26
CA LEU A 161 -5.37 -4.01 8.36
C LEU A 161 -5.10 -5.51 8.43
N GLY A 162 -4.15 -6.00 7.64
CA GLY A 162 -3.88 -7.43 7.51
C GLY A 162 -3.13 -8.01 8.70
N SER A 163 -2.15 -7.28 9.23
CA SER A 163 -1.31 -7.75 10.33
C SER A 163 -2.09 -7.96 11.64
N PRO A 164 -2.89 -7.00 12.15
CA PRO A 164 -3.72 -7.25 13.32
C PRO A 164 -4.77 -8.34 13.06
N GLN A 165 -5.40 -8.38 11.88
CA GLN A 165 -6.34 -9.45 11.51
C GLN A 165 -5.67 -10.83 11.64
N LEU A 166 -4.45 -10.96 11.11
CA LEU A 166 -3.71 -12.21 11.11
C LEU A 166 -3.27 -12.63 12.52
N LEU A 167 -2.86 -11.69 13.38
CA LEU A 167 -2.61 -11.98 14.79
C LEU A 167 -3.87 -12.48 15.51
N LEU A 168 -5.01 -11.79 15.33
CA LEU A 168 -6.28 -12.18 15.93
C LEU A 168 -6.68 -13.61 15.50
N LEU A 169 -6.62 -13.89 14.20
CA LEU A 169 -6.90 -15.24 13.65
C LEU A 169 -5.91 -16.30 14.15
N SER A 170 -4.71 -15.89 14.57
CA SER A 170 -3.70 -16.78 15.17
C SER A 170 -3.95 -17.12 16.62
N GLY A 171 -4.99 -16.56 17.25
CA GLY A 171 -5.17 -16.65 18.70
C GLY A 171 -4.27 -15.70 19.51
N ILE A 172 -3.80 -14.61 18.90
CA ILE A 172 -2.96 -13.58 19.52
C ILE A 172 -3.74 -12.27 19.54
N GLY A 173 -4.30 -11.90 20.69
CA GLY A 173 -5.20 -10.75 20.78
C GLY A 173 -6.02 -10.75 22.08
N PRO A 174 -7.11 -9.96 22.15
CA PRO A 174 -7.96 -9.89 23.35
C PRO A 174 -8.63 -11.24 23.61
N ALA A 175 -8.33 -11.87 24.76
CA ALA A 175 -8.78 -13.23 25.04
C ALA A 175 -10.30 -13.43 24.95
N ASN A 176 -11.09 -12.47 25.44
CA ASN A 176 -12.56 -12.56 25.44
C ASN A 176 -13.12 -12.53 24.00
N ASP A 177 -12.64 -11.60 23.18
CA ASP A 177 -13.07 -11.43 21.78
C ASP A 177 -12.78 -12.71 20.97
N LEU A 178 -11.57 -13.25 21.13
CA LEU A 178 -11.15 -14.47 20.45
C LEU A 178 -11.95 -15.69 20.91
N THR A 179 -12.14 -15.85 22.23
CA THR A 179 -12.93 -16.94 22.81
C THR A 179 -14.38 -16.92 22.30
N SER A 180 -14.97 -15.73 22.16
CA SER A 180 -16.35 -15.56 21.66
C SER A 180 -16.53 -16.04 20.21
N LEU A 181 -15.45 -16.05 19.41
CA LEU A 181 -15.43 -16.52 18.03
C LEU A 181 -14.95 -17.97 17.90
N GLY A 182 -14.73 -18.66 19.03
CA GLY A 182 -14.21 -20.03 19.05
C GLY A 182 -12.74 -20.13 18.62
N ILE A 183 -11.98 -19.03 18.67
CA ILE A 183 -10.55 -19.01 18.34
C ILE A 183 -9.75 -19.35 19.60
N PRO A 184 -8.90 -20.40 19.59
CA PRO A 184 -8.05 -20.72 20.75
C PRO A 184 -7.11 -19.57 21.09
N VAL A 185 -7.09 -19.15 22.35
CA VAL A 185 -6.21 -18.07 22.83
C VAL A 185 -4.83 -18.64 23.14
N PHE A 186 -3.83 -18.27 22.36
CA PHE A 186 -2.42 -18.63 22.62
C PHE A 186 -1.69 -17.52 23.37
N ALA A 187 -1.98 -16.26 23.07
CA ALA A 187 -1.42 -15.12 23.78
C ALA A 187 -2.47 -14.03 23.91
N ASP A 188 -2.80 -13.69 25.16
CA ASP A 188 -3.65 -12.54 25.46
C ASP A 188 -2.83 -11.25 25.26
N VAL A 189 -3.11 -10.53 24.17
CA VAL A 189 -2.47 -9.25 23.81
C VAL A 189 -3.60 -8.27 23.48
N PRO A 190 -4.20 -7.60 24.48
CA PRO A 190 -5.46 -6.88 24.34
C PRO A 190 -5.41 -5.69 23.37
N ASP A 191 -4.22 -5.17 23.08
CA ASP A 191 -4.04 -4.03 22.18
C ASP A 191 -3.95 -4.40 20.70
N VAL A 192 -3.98 -5.70 20.35
CA VAL A 192 -4.06 -6.13 18.94
C VAL A 192 -5.37 -5.64 18.33
N GLY A 193 -5.27 -4.91 17.22
CA GLY A 193 -6.41 -4.27 16.56
C GLY A 193 -6.88 -2.98 17.23
N LYS A 194 -6.28 -2.54 18.34
CA LYS A 194 -6.55 -1.22 18.93
C LYS A 194 -5.66 -0.16 18.28
N HIS A 195 -5.91 1.12 18.59
CA HIS A 195 -5.11 2.22 18.08
C HIS A 195 -5.08 2.28 16.55
N MET A 196 -6.24 2.10 15.89
CA MET A 196 -6.33 2.22 14.43
C MET A 196 -6.44 3.69 14.01
N PHE A 197 -5.56 4.12 13.13
CA PHE A 197 -5.50 5.49 12.61
C PHE A 197 -5.42 5.50 11.09
N ASP A 198 -5.83 6.61 10.48
CA ASP A 198 -5.55 6.99 9.10
C ASP A 198 -5.39 8.50 9.06
N ASN A 199 -4.70 9.05 8.08
CA ASN A 199 -4.68 10.50 7.87
C ASN A 199 -5.92 10.85 7.03
N PRO A 200 -7.02 11.39 7.62
CA PRO A 200 -8.19 11.71 6.84
C PRO A 200 -7.91 12.91 5.93
N ARG A 201 -8.66 12.97 4.83
CA ARG A 201 -8.62 14.09 3.89
C ARG A 201 -10.01 14.63 3.60
N ASN A 202 -10.03 15.90 3.25
CA ASN A 202 -11.19 16.60 2.69
C ASN A 202 -10.73 17.44 1.51
N GLY A 203 -11.57 17.68 0.52
CA GLY A 203 -11.14 18.45 -0.65
C GLY A 203 -12.23 18.71 -1.66
N ILE A 204 -11.88 19.50 -2.67
CA ILE A 204 -12.76 19.89 -3.77
C ILE A 204 -12.21 19.33 -5.07
N SER A 205 -13.07 18.60 -5.78
CA SER A 205 -12.80 18.10 -7.11
C SER A 205 -13.43 19.02 -8.16
N ILE A 206 -12.66 19.39 -9.18
CA ILE A 206 -13.10 20.27 -10.27
C ILE A 206 -12.81 19.62 -11.62
N ILE A 207 -13.63 19.93 -12.62
CA ILE A 207 -13.31 19.69 -14.03
C ILE A 207 -12.70 20.99 -14.57
N PRO A 208 -11.38 21.06 -14.76
CA PRO A 208 -10.72 22.27 -15.25
C PRO A 208 -11.24 22.63 -16.65
N SER A 209 -11.22 23.92 -16.98
CA SER A 209 -11.56 24.42 -18.34
C SER A 209 -10.46 24.12 -19.36
N ILE A 210 -9.22 23.95 -18.91
CA ILE A 210 -8.07 23.53 -19.70
C ILE A 210 -7.64 22.09 -19.36
N PRO A 211 -7.10 21.32 -20.32
CA PRO A 211 -6.55 20.00 -20.04
C PRO A 211 -5.41 20.08 -19.04
N ILE A 212 -5.33 19.09 -18.14
CA ILE A 212 -4.23 18.94 -17.18
C ILE A 212 -3.77 17.48 -17.24
N ASP A 213 -2.46 17.27 -17.27
CA ASP A 213 -1.88 15.93 -17.28
C ASP A 213 -2.20 15.16 -16.01
N HIS A 214 -2.21 13.83 -16.11
CA HIS A 214 -2.39 12.97 -14.94
C HIS A 214 -1.21 13.14 -13.95
N SER A 215 -1.55 13.37 -12.69
CA SER A 215 -0.58 13.47 -11.59
C SER A 215 -1.07 12.65 -10.40
N LEU A 216 -0.15 11.90 -9.81
CA LEU A 216 -0.36 11.28 -8.51
C LEU A 216 -0.53 12.34 -7.42
N ILE A 217 -0.98 11.91 -6.24
CA ILE A 217 -1.14 12.78 -5.07
C ILE A 217 0.23 13.33 -4.67
N GLN A 218 0.34 14.65 -4.65
CA GLN A 218 1.54 15.37 -4.25
C GLN A 218 1.19 16.43 -3.21
N VAL A 219 2.10 16.65 -2.26
CA VAL A 219 2.03 17.80 -1.35
C VAL A 219 2.39 19.05 -2.15
N VAL A 220 1.46 19.99 -2.23
CA VAL A 220 1.61 21.26 -2.96
C VAL A 220 1.87 22.44 -2.02
N GLY A 221 1.65 22.26 -0.72
CA GLY A 221 2.00 23.26 0.28
C GLY A 221 1.78 22.77 1.71
N ILE A 222 2.59 23.27 2.63
CA ILE A 222 2.43 23.03 4.07
C ILE A 222 2.32 24.41 4.77
N PRO A 223 1.21 25.14 4.58
CA PRO A 223 0.98 26.35 5.33
C PRO A 223 1.00 26.06 6.83
N SER A 224 1.72 26.89 7.59
CA SER A 224 1.77 26.83 9.04
C SER A 224 1.39 28.20 9.61
N ALA A 225 0.52 28.20 10.62
CA ALA A 225 0.18 29.39 11.37
C ALA A 225 -0.03 28.99 12.84
N ASN A 226 0.62 29.67 13.77
CA ASN A 226 0.52 29.43 15.22
C ASN A 226 0.73 27.96 15.63
N GLY A 227 1.66 27.25 14.96
CA GLY A 227 1.95 25.83 15.23
C GLY A 227 0.97 24.84 14.58
N ASN A 228 -0.06 25.32 13.87
CA ASN A 228 -1.00 24.46 13.13
C ASN A 228 -0.65 24.37 11.64
N GLU A 229 -0.02 23.25 11.29
CA GLU A 229 0.27 22.86 9.92
C GLU A 229 -0.97 22.25 9.25
N SER A 230 -1.22 22.62 7.99
CA SER A 230 -2.17 21.89 7.13
C SER A 230 -1.42 21.44 5.89
N TYR A 231 -1.55 20.18 5.55
CA TYR A 231 -0.92 19.63 4.36
C TYR A 231 -1.92 19.75 3.22
N LEU A 232 -1.63 20.64 2.28
CA LEU A 232 -2.39 20.75 1.04
C LEU A 232 -1.79 19.80 0.02
N GLU A 233 -2.63 18.94 -0.53
CA GLU A 233 -2.27 17.96 -1.54
C GLU A 233 -3.13 18.17 -2.79
N ALA A 234 -2.61 17.81 -3.95
CA ALA A 234 -3.34 17.85 -5.19
C ALA A 234 -3.08 16.60 -6.04
N ALA A 235 -4.07 16.23 -6.83
CA ALA A 235 -3.96 15.18 -7.83
C ALA A 235 -4.88 15.45 -9.01
N SER A 236 -4.53 14.93 -10.17
CA SER A 236 -5.33 15.00 -11.39
C SER A 236 -5.52 13.60 -11.95
N TYR A 237 -6.76 13.21 -12.21
CA TYR A 237 -7.10 11.88 -12.73
C TYR A 237 -7.94 12.02 -13.99
N ILE A 238 -7.70 11.13 -14.95
CA ILE A 238 -8.54 11.00 -16.14
C ILE A 238 -9.59 9.94 -15.83
N VAL A 239 -10.86 10.34 -15.77
CA VAL A 239 -11.98 9.44 -15.49
C VAL A 239 -12.81 9.23 -16.76
N PRO A 240 -13.19 7.98 -17.09
CA PRO A 240 -14.16 7.74 -18.14
C PRO A 240 -15.55 8.14 -17.62
N LEU A 241 -16.18 9.13 -18.25
CA LEU A 241 -17.60 9.40 -18.08
C LEU A 241 -18.37 8.32 -18.83
N ALA A 242 -18.93 7.37 -18.07
CA ALA A 242 -19.94 6.47 -18.60
C ALA A 242 -21.15 7.32 -19.09
N PRO A 243 -21.85 6.90 -20.16
CA PRO A 243 -22.92 7.69 -20.76
C PRO A 243 -24.20 7.61 -19.91
N ILE A 244 -24.17 8.12 -18.68
CA ILE A 244 -25.35 8.19 -17.80
C ILE A 244 -26.31 9.31 -18.26
N LEU A 245 -25.85 10.24 -19.10
CA LEU A 245 -26.59 11.42 -19.55
C LEU A 245 -27.21 11.34 -20.97
N ARG A 246 -27.32 10.17 -21.60
CA ARG A 246 -27.87 10.07 -22.98
C ARG A 246 -29.19 9.32 -23.07
N ARG A 247 -30.29 10.08 -22.98
CA ARG A 247 -31.60 9.66 -23.49
C ARG A 247 -31.57 9.64 -25.02
N GLY A 248 -31.58 8.43 -25.59
CA GLY A 248 -32.02 8.02 -26.93
C GLY A 248 -31.91 8.98 -28.12
N GLY A 249 -30.77 8.98 -28.82
CA GLY A 249 -30.63 9.52 -30.18
C GLY A 249 -29.87 8.54 -31.11
N PRO A 250 -30.16 8.52 -32.43
CA PRO A 250 -29.71 7.47 -33.37
C PRO A 250 -28.20 7.50 -33.71
N PHE A 251 -27.45 8.48 -33.17
CA PHE A 251 -26.01 8.60 -33.37
C PHE A 251 -25.30 8.63 -32.01
N SER A 252 -25.07 7.45 -31.42
CA SER A 252 -24.22 7.33 -30.23
C SER A 252 -22.79 6.96 -30.65
N PRO A 253 -21.80 7.87 -30.57
CA PRO A 253 -20.40 7.45 -30.61
C PRO A 253 -20.12 6.48 -29.46
N SER A 254 -19.54 5.33 -29.79
CA SER A 254 -19.29 4.17 -28.92
C SER A 254 -18.10 4.31 -27.96
N SER A 255 -17.45 5.48 -27.94
CA SER A 255 -16.23 5.70 -27.15
C SER A 255 -16.53 6.45 -25.84
N PRO A 256 -15.96 6.02 -24.69
CA PRO A 256 -16.10 6.73 -23.43
C PRO A 256 -15.47 8.13 -23.54
N LEU A 257 -16.19 9.14 -23.05
CA LEU A 257 -15.62 10.48 -22.92
C LEU A 257 -14.68 10.48 -21.71
N TYR A 258 -13.41 10.77 -21.94
CA TYR A 258 -12.45 10.92 -20.86
C TYR A 258 -12.43 12.37 -20.39
N VAL A 259 -12.63 12.57 -19.09
CA VAL A 259 -12.62 13.89 -18.47
C VAL A 259 -11.55 13.93 -17.40
N THR A 260 -10.77 15.01 -17.41
CA THR A 260 -9.78 15.28 -16.36
C THR A 260 -10.52 15.84 -15.16
N VAL A 261 -10.26 15.28 -13.98
CA VAL A 261 -10.73 15.78 -12.70
C VAL A 261 -9.51 16.10 -11.85
N VAL A 262 -9.42 17.34 -11.39
CA VAL A 262 -8.40 17.78 -10.43
C VAL A 262 -9.02 17.85 -9.06
N THR A 263 -8.34 17.30 -8.07
CA THR A 263 -8.75 17.39 -6.67
C THR A 263 -7.68 18.14 -5.90
N ILE A 264 -8.08 19.22 -5.23
CA ILE A 264 -7.27 19.93 -4.24
C ILE A 264 -7.83 19.53 -2.89
N MET A 265 -6.98 18.99 -2.02
CA MET A 265 -7.38 18.43 -0.75
C MET A 265 -6.47 18.89 0.38
N GLU A 266 -7.04 18.96 1.56
CA GLU A 266 -6.31 19.05 2.81
C GLU A 266 -6.21 17.65 3.43
N LYS A 267 -5.14 17.42 4.17
CA LYS A 267 -4.93 16.23 4.98
C LYS A 267 -4.69 16.66 6.43
N VAL A 268 -5.32 15.95 7.36
CA VAL A 268 -5.03 16.05 8.80
C VAL A 268 -3.92 15.05 9.16
N PRO A 269 -2.67 15.49 9.43
CA PRO A 269 -1.58 14.61 9.85
C PRO A 269 -1.66 14.28 11.34
N GLY A 270 -1.27 13.08 11.77
CA GLY A 270 -1.27 12.72 13.20
C GLY A 270 -2.62 12.99 13.88
N PRO A 271 -3.71 12.32 13.44
CA PRO A 271 -5.03 12.51 14.03
C PRO A 271 -5.03 12.05 15.49
N LEU A 272 -5.85 12.70 16.32
CA LEU A 272 -6.15 12.24 17.68
C LEU A 272 -7.32 11.24 17.71
N SER A 273 -8.14 11.26 16.66
CA SER A 273 -9.25 10.36 16.43
C SER A 273 -8.72 8.95 16.24
N GLU A 274 -9.03 8.10 17.20
CA GLU A 274 -8.58 6.72 17.26
C GLU A 274 -9.76 5.77 17.05
N GLY A 275 -9.55 4.68 16.33
CA GLY A 275 -10.51 3.58 16.27
C GLY A 275 -9.90 2.20 16.52
N SER A 276 -10.59 1.17 16.02
CA SER A 276 -10.24 -0.23 16.26
C SER A 276 -10.60 -1.13 15.09
N LEU A 277 -9.96 -2.29 15.05
CA LEU A 277 -10.18 -3.41 14.14
C LEU A 277 -10.47 -4.66 14.96
N TRP A 278 -11.48 -5.43 14.55
CA TRP A 278 -11.86 -6.68 15.20
C TRP A 278 -12.36 -7.70 14.18
N LEU A 279 -12.33 -8.97 14.55
CA LEU A 279 -12.87 -10.05 13.75
C LEU A 279 -14.39 -10.14 13.97
N THR A 280 -15.13 -10.45 12.92
CA THR A 280 -16.56 -10.84 12.99
C THR A 280 -16.76 -12.34 12.83
N SER A 281 -15.70 -13.04 12.42
CA SER A 281 -15.71 -14.46 12.07
C SER A 281 -14.30 -15.00 12.22
N SER A 282 -14.19 -16.29 12.54
CA SER A 282 -12.94 -17.04 12.47
C SER A 282 -12.59 -17.42 11.02
N ASN A 283 -13.50 -17.17 10.07
CA ASN A 283 -13.24 -17.37 8.64
C ASN A 283 -12.27 -16.30 8.14
N PRO A 284 -11.05 -16.71 7.76
CA PRO A 284 -10.01 -15.77 7.32
C PRO A 284 -10.20 -15.21 5.90
N LEU A 285 -11.18 -15.71 5.14
CA LEU A 285 -11.62 -15.13 3.87
C LEU A 285 -12.50 -13.90 4.07
N GLU A 286 -13.09 -13.77 5.25
CA GLU A 286 -13.93 -12.64 5.60
C GLU A 286 -13.06 -11.45 6.01
N SER A 287 -13.51 -10.26 5.64
CA SER A 287 -12.80 -9.03 6.00
C SER A 287 -13.10 -8.69 7.46
N PRO A 288 -12.10 -8.20 8.21
CA PRO A 288 -12.34 -7.75 9.57
C PRO A 288 -13.20 -6.50 9.55
N SER A 289 -13.91 -6.24 10.65
CA SER A 289 -14.54 -4.94 10.86
C SER A 289 -13.50 -3.94 11.30
N VAL A 290 -13.54 -2.73 10.73
CA VAL A 290 -12.63 -1.64 11.07
C VAL A 290 -13.41 -0.34 11.24
N ARG A 291 -13.03 0.43 12.24
CA ARG A 291 -13.51 1.80 12.46
C ARG A 291 -12.30 2.66 12.78
N PHE A 292 -12.19 3.83 12.15
CA PHE A 292 -11.14 4.81 12.43
C PHE A 292 -11.63 6.02 13.22
N ASN A 293 -12.95 6.19 13.32
CA ASN A 293 -13.59 7.31 14.01
C ASN A 293 -13.14 8.69 13.50
N TYR A 294 -12.97 8.86 12.18
CA TYR A 294 -12.51 10.12 11.59
C TYR A 294 -13.24 11.34 12.15
N LEU A 295 -12.46 12.35 12.55
CA LEU A 295 -12.94 13.63 13.06
C LEU A 295 -13.84 13.52 14.30
N SER A 296 -13.80 12.40 15.03
CA SER A 296 -14.52 12.24 16.30
C SER A 296 -13.98 13.15 17.41
N ARG A 297 -12.69 13.49 17.34
CA ARG A 297 -12.04 14.48 18.20
C ARG A 297 -12.26 15.88 17.64
N ARG A 298 -12.69 16.82 18.50
CA ARG A 298 -12.97 18.21 18.12
C ARG A 298 -11.74 18.91 17.55
N GLU A 299 -10.56 18.53 18.03
CA GLU A 299 -9.27 19.03 17.59
C GLU A 299 -9.00 18.66 16.12
N ASP A 300 -9.29 17.41 15.71
CA ASP A 300 -9.13 16.99 14.32
C ASP A 300 -10.15 17.65 13.40
N LEU A 301 -11.40 17.81 13.87
CA LEU A 301 -12.44 18.53 13.13
C LEU A 301 -12.03 20.00 12.91
N ALA A 302 -11.53 20.68 13.94
CA ALA A 302 -11.04 22.06 13.81
C ALA A 302 -9.86 22.19 12.84
N ARG A 303 -8.98 21.17 12.79
CA ARG A 303 -7.88 21.11 11.82
C ARG A 303 -8.40 20.93 10.40
N CYS A 304 -9.40 20.07 10.18
CA CYS A 304 -10.07 19.94 8.89
C CYS A 304 -10.71 21.27 8.45
N VAL A 305 -11.47 21.94 9.33
CA VAL A 305 -12.10 23.25 9.05
C VAL A 305 -11.04 24.28 8.63
N THR A 306 -9.92 24.33 9.34
CA THR A 306 -8.79 25.21 8.99
C THR A 306 -8.18 24.85 7.64
N GLY A 307 -7.98 23.55 7.36
CA GLY A 307 -7.47 23.05 6.09
C GLY A 307 -8.39 23.39 4.91
N MET A 308 -9.70 23.15 5.05
CA MET A 308 -10.69 23.44 4.02
C MET A 308 -10.83 24.94 3.77
N ARG A 309 -10.69 25.78 4.80
CA ARG A 309 -10.60 27.24 4.62
C ARG A 309 -9.38 27.63 3.78
N ARG A 310 -8.26 26.93 3.91
CA ARG A 310 -7.07 27.16 3.07
C ARG A 310 -7.29 26.68 1.63
N VAL A 311 -7.93 25.52 1.44
CA VAL A 311 -8.35 25.05 0.09
C VAL A 311 -9.26 26.08 -0.58
N ALA A 312 -10.24 26.63 0.14
CA ALA A 312 -11.13 27.66 -0.38
C ALA A 312 -10.36 28.93 -0.83
N LYS A 313 -9.40 29.39 -0.01
CA LYS A 313 -8.52 30.51 -0.39
C LYS A 313 -7.68 30.22 -1.63
N VAL A 314 -7.18 28.99 -1.79
CA VAL A 314 -6.46 28.57 -3.01
C VAL A 314 -7.38 28.67 -4.22
N LEU A 315 -8.60 28.14 -4.12
CA LEU A 315 -9.60 28.21 -5.21
C LEU A 315 -9.95 29.65 -5.60
N GLU A 316 -9.94 30.60 -4.65
CA GLU A 316 -10.20 32.02 -4.91
C GLU A 316 -9.00 32.80 -5.45
N SER A 317 -7.81 32.20 -5.49
CA SER A 317 -6.63 32.89 -6.02
C SER A 317 -6.75 33.15 -7.52
N THR A 318 -6.14 34.24 -7.98
CA THR A 318 -6.09 34.62 -9.41
C THR A 318 -5.41 33.54 -10.27
N THR A 319 -4.47 32.79 -9.71
CA THR A 319 -3.83 31.65 -10.38
C THR A 319 -4.82 30.56 -10.77
N MET A 320 -5.89 30.38 -9.99
CA MET A 320 -6.90 29.35 -10.26
C MET A 320 -7.95 29.78 -11.29
N ASP A 321 -7.98 31.05 -11.70
CA ASP A 321 -8.97 31.57 -12.66
C ASP A 321 -8.87 30.93 -14.04
N VAL A 322 -7.67 30.48 -14.42
CA VAL A 322 -7.44 29.78 -15.70
C VAL A 322 -8.21 28.47 -15.80
N PHE A 323 -8.59 27.87 -14.66
CA PHE A 323 -9.33 26.60 -14.61
C PHE A 323 -10.85 26.78 -14.51
N ARG A 324 -11.35 28.02 -14.40
CA ARG A 324 -12.78 28.33 -14.33
C ARG A 324 -13.42 28.29 -15.72
N SER A 325 -14.66 27.82 -15.79
CA SER A 325 -15.46 27.73 -17.01
C SER A 325 -16.43 28.90 -17.12
N ALA A 326 -16.61 29.45 -18.32
CA ALA A 326 -17.72 30.37 -18.64
C ALA A 326 -19.05 29.62 -18.90
N MET A 327 -18.96 28.33 -19.19
CA MET A 327 -20.09 27.48 -19.57
C MET A 327 -20.75 26.90 -18.31
N GLY A 328 -22.01 27.28 -18.04
CA GLY A 328 -22.80 26.80 -16.90
C GLY A 328 -23.40 27.86 -15.96
N SER A 329 -23.07 29.15 -16.13
CA SER A 329 -23.73 30.22 -15.36
C SER A 329 -25.17 30.39 -15.86
N LEU A 330 -26.14 29.88 -15.10
CA LEU A 330 -27.57 30.19 -15.28
C LEU A 330 -27.93 31.59 -14.74
N SER A 331 -26.96 32.30 -14.15
CA SER A 331 -27.13 33.67 -13.71
C SER A 331 -26.81 34.63 -14.86
N GLN A 332 -27.63 35.66 -15.05
CA GLN A 332 -27.49 36.70 -16.09
C GLN A 332 -26.19 37.53 -16.00
N ASP A 333 -25.30 37.25 -15.06
CA ASP A 333 -24.00 37.90 -14.97
C ASP A 333 -22.95 37.07 -15.73
N SER A 334 -22.91 37.26 -17.05
CA SER A 334 -22.00 36.57 -17.99
C SER A 334 -20.50 36.86 -17.78
N ARG A 335 -20.12 37.49 -16.67
CA ARG A 335 -18.73 37.87 -16.33
C ARG A 335 -18.08 37.00 -15.25
N ARG A 336 -18.83 36.19 -14.50
CA ARG A 336 -18.25 35.29 -13.48
C ARG A 336 -18.05 33.88 -14.04
N ARG A 337 -16.79 33.54 -14.32
CA ARG A 337 -16.37 32.15 -14.59
C ARG A 337 -16.41 31.37 -13.26
N GLU A 338 -16.93 30.15 -13.27
CA GLU A 338 -17.07 29.32 -12.07
C GLU A 338 -16.35 27.97 -12.23
N PHE A 339 -15.99 27.33 -11.12
CA PHE A 339 -15.47 25.96 -11.16
C PHE A 339 -16.61 24.98 -11.41
N ARG A 340 -16.36 24.02 -12.31
CA ARG A 340 -17.24 22.86 -12.47
C ARG A 340 -16.92 21.85 -11.38
N ILE A 341 -17.58 21.95 -10.23
CA ILE A 341 -17.36 21.08 -9.08
C ILE A 341 -17.92 19.68 -9.34
N VAL A 342 -17.18 18.65 -8.93
CA VAL A 342 -17.60 17.25 -8.92
C VAL A 342 -17.81 16.82 -7.47
N GLY A 343 -19.04 16.43 -7.12
CA GLY A 343 -19.39 16.06 -5.76
C GLY A 343 -19.85 17.26 -4.92
N ALA A 344 -19.56 17.23 -3.62
CA ALA A 344 -20.00 18.27 -2.68
C ALA A 344 -19.25 19.59 -2.93
N ALA A 345 -20.00 20.69 -3.00
CA ALA A 345 -19.46 22.04 -3.07
C ALA A 345 -19.19 22.61 -1.67
N LEU A 346 -18.26 23.55 -1.58
CA LEU A 346 -18.01 24.29 -0.33
C LEU A 346 -19.27 25.06 0.10
N PRO A 347 -19.51 25.20 1.42
CA PRO A 347 -20.51 26.13 1.94
C PRO A 347 -20.26 27.55 1.44
N VAL A 348 -21.33 28.29 1.09
CA VAL A 348 -21.24 29.66 0.54
C VAL A 348 -20.58 30.62 1.55
N ASP A 349 -20.84 30.40 2.83
CA ASP A 349 -20.40 31.17 3.99
C ASP A 349 -19.16 30.60 4.68
N TRP A 350 -18.34 29.80 3.97
CA TRP A 350 -17.12 29.16 4.49
C TRP A 350 -16.14 30.10 5.21
N ARG A 351 -16.20 31.41 4.95
CA ARG A 351 -15.35 32.42 5.60
C ARG A 351 -15.69 32.65 7.07
N THR A 352 -16.97 32.55 7.41
CA THR A 352 -17.49 33.00 8.72
C THR A 352 -18.25 31.90 9.48
N ASN A 353 -18.60 30.79 8.81
CA ASN A 353 -19.38 29.71 9.41
C ASN A 353 -18.54 28.42 9.58
N ASP A 354 -17.89 28.30 10.73
CA ASP A 354 -17.10 27.13 11.11
C ASP A 354 -17.97 25.87 11.24
N THR A 355 -19.23 26.02 11.67
CA THR A 355 -20.18 24.90 11.80
C THR A 355 -20.49 24.29 10.45
N ALA A 356 -20.83 25.10 9.44
CA ALA A 356 -21.11 24.61 8.09
C ALA A 356 -19.88 23.94 7.45
N LEU A 357 -18.67 24.47 7.69
CA LEU A 357 -17.43 23.81 7.27
C LEU A 357 -17.17 22.52 8.03
N GLY A 358 -17.51 22.45 9.32
CA GLY A 358 -17.42 21.24 10.13
C GLY A 358 -18.34 20.14 9.61
N ASP A 359 -19.59 20.47 9.29
CA ASP A 359 -20.54 19.55 8.69
C ASP A 359 -20.04 19.06 7.32
N PHE A 360 -19.52 19.96 6.50
CA PHE A 360 -18.88 19.61 5.23
C PHE A 360 -17.70 18.64 5.44
N CYS A 361 -16.84 18.92 6.43
CA CYS A 361 -15.72 18.06 6.80
C CYS A 361 -16.20 16.64 7.15
N GLN A 362 -17.20 16.52 8.01
CA GLN A 362 -17.74 15.22 8.42
C GLN A 362 -18.43 14.45 7.27
N GLN A 363 -19.15 15.15 6.40
CA GLN A 363 -19.88 14.54 5.28
C GLN A 363 -18.97 14.09 4.15
N THR A 364 -17.83 14.76 3.96
CA THR A 364 -16.95 14.54 2.79
C THR A 364 -15.62 13.85 3.13
N VAL A 365 -15.40 13.53 4.42
CA VAL A 365 -14.16 12.92 4.86
C VAL A 365 -13.88 11.62 4.12
N ALA A 366 -12.66 11.48 3.63
CA ALA A 366 -12.20 10.31 2.92
C ALA A 366 -10.81 9.89 3.39
N THR A 367 -10.47 8.63 3.11
CA THR A 367 -9.13 8.10 3.33
C THR A 367 -8.14 8.60 2.27
N LEU A 368 -6.87 8.77 2.66
CA LEU A 368 -5.70 8.85 1.77
C LEU A 368 -4.90 7.54 1.73
N TRP A 369 -5.45 6.47 2.31
CA TRP A 369 -4.84 5.15 2.42
C TRP A 369 -3.53 5.15 3.23
N HIS A 370 -3.42 6.01 4.23
CA HIS A 370 -2.29 6.08 5.16
C HIS A 370 -2.61 5.37 6.48
N TYR A 371 -3.30 4.23 6.38
CA TYR A 371 -3.68 3.43 7.54
C TYR A 371 -2.45 3.05 8.37
N HIS A 372 -2.56 3.18 9.67
CA HIS A 372 -1.52 2.80 10.62
C HIS A 372 -2.13 2.34 11.95
N GLY A 373 -1.29 1.72 12.78
CA GLY A 373 -1.70 1.15 14.05
C GLY A 373 -2.34 -0.24 13.93
N GLY A 374 -2.91 -0.74 15.03
CA GLY A 374 -3.39 -2.11 15.15
C GLY A 374 -2.35 -3.11 15.69
N CYS A 375 -1.05 -2.84 15.55
CA CYS A 375 0.03 -3.63 16.16
C CYS A 375 1.09 -2.69 16.78
N VAL A 376 0.66 -1.63 17.45
CA VAL A 376 1.50 -0.51 17.87
C VAL A 376 2.72 -0.95 18.69
N ALA A 377 3.88 -0.37 18.38
CA ALA A 377 5.09 -0.60 19.15
C ALA A 377 4.96 -0.07 20.59
N GLY A 378 5.41 -0.87 21.56
CA GLY A 378 5.24 -0.64 22.99
C GLY A 378 3.99 -1.27 23.60
N SER A 379 2.99 -1.67 22.80
CA SER A 379 1.78 -2.34 23.28
C SER A 379 1.58 -3.74 22.70
N VAL A 380 1.82 -3.94 21.40
CA VAL A 380 1.71 -5.24 20.72
C VAL A 380 3.07 -5.82 20.36
N VAL A 381 4.02 -4.96 19.98
CA VAL A 381 5.40 -5.36 19.67
C VAL A 381 6.41 -4.60 20.51
N ASP A 382 7.57 -5.21 20.77
CA ASP A 382 8.69 -4.56 21.45
C ASP A 382 9.47 -3.59 20.52
N ARG A 383 10.56 -3.00 21.03
CA ARG A 383 11.44 -2.07 20.27
C ARG A 383 12.16 -2.74 19.08
N ASP A 384 12.21 -4.06 19.08
CA ASP A 384 12.75 -4.86 17.99
C ASP A 384 11.61 -5.43 17.12
N PHE A 385 10.38 -4.94 17.26
CA PHE A 385 9.22 -5.39 16.50
C PHE A 385 8.81 -6.85 16.77
N ARG A 386 9.26 -7.46 17.88
CA ARG A 386 8.83 -8.80 18.31
C ARG A 386 7.49 -8.74 19.02
N VAL A 387 6.57 -9.64 18.69
CA VAL A 387 5.25 -9.70 19.30
C VAL A 387 5.36 -10.09 20.77
N PHE A 388 4.70 -9.34 21.66
CA PHE A 388 4.73 -9.66 23.09
C PHE A 388 4.15 -11.06 23.35
N ARG A 389 4.75 -11.76 24.32
CA ARG A 389 4.34 -13.11 24.76
C ARG A 389 4.47 -14.22 23.69
N VAL A 390 4.98 -13.91 22.50
CA VAL A 390 5.14 -14.87 21.39
C VAL A 390 6.57 -14.81 20.84
N ARG A 391 7.30 -15.92 20.94
CA ARG A 391 8.65 -16.03 20.37
C ARG A 391 8.59 -16.29 18.86
N ALA A 392 9.68 -15.95 18.17
CA ALA A 392 9.87 -16.20 16.74
C ALA A 392 8.80 -15.56 15.84
N LEU A 393 8.20 -14.45 16.29
CA LEU A 393 7.19 -13.69 15.55
C LEU A 393 7.47 -12.19 15.65
N ARG A 394 7.51 -11.50 14.51
CA ARG A 394 7.60 -10.04 14.41
C ARG A 394 6.50 -9.46 13.54
N VAL A 395 6.19 -8.19 13.75
CA VAL A 395 5.36 -7.39 12.83
C VAL A 395 6.18 -6.22 12.32
N VAL A 396 6.42 -6.15 11.02
CA VAL A 396 7.25 -5.09 10.39
C VAL A 396 6.47 -4.50 9.23
N ASP A 397 5.58 -3.56 9.55
CA ASP A 397 4.83 -2.72 8.61
C ASP A 397 4.17 -1.53 9.36
N GLY A 398 3.39 -0.72 8.63
CA GLY A 398 2.73 0.47 9.18
C GLY A 398 1.75 0.21 10.34
N SER A 399 1.38 -1.05 10.62
CA SER A 399 0.56 -1.39 11.79
C SER A 399 1.25 -1.07 13.12
N THR A 400 2.57 -0.94 13.10
CA THR A 400 3.39 -0.70 14.30
C THR A 400 3.54 0.78 14.64
N PHE A 401 3.09 1.67 13.74
CA PHE A 401 3.17 3.10 13.94
C PHE A 401 2.05 3.61 14.84
N ARG A 402 2.41 4.48 15.78
CA ARG A 402 1.46 5.33 16.51
C ARG A 402 1.13 6.61 15.73
N GLU A 403 2.10 7.09 14.98
CA GLU A 403 1.98 8.27 14.13
C GLU A 403 2.68 8.00 12.79
N THR A 404 2.08 8.46 11.71
CA THR A 404 2.70 8.44 10.37
C THR A 404 3.43 9.75 10.10
N PRO A 405 4.42 9.75 9.19
CA PRO A 405 4.97 10.99 8.67
C PRO A 405 3.86 11.88 8.10
N GLY A 406 4.07 13.20 8.16
CA GLY A 406 3.16 14.19 7.57
C GLY A 406 3.01 14.07 6.05
N THR A 407 3.76 13.21 5.36
CA THR A 407 3.67 12.96 3.90
C THR A 407 3.25 11.51 3.61
N ASN A 408 3.23 11.10 2.34
CA ASN A 408 2.99 9.69 1.99
C ASN A 408 3.97 8.76 2.73
N PRO A 409 3.47 7.75 3.50
CA PRO A 409 4.30 6.92 4.35
C PRO A 409 5.10 5.84 3.60
N GLN A 410 4.95 5.71 2.28
CA GLN A 410 5.60 4.66 1.48
C GLN A 410 7.11 4.61 1.74
N ALA A 411 7.81 5.75 1.64
CA ALA A 411 9.25 5.81 1.86
C ALA A 411 9.64 5.40 3.29
N THR A 412 8.84 5.79 4.28
CA THR A 412 9.07 5.45 5.70
C THR A 412 8.91 3.94 5.94
N ILE A 413 7.89 3.33 5.36
CA ILE A 413 7.66 1.87 5.46
C ILE A 413 8.80 1.10 4.76
N MET A 414 9.23 1.55 3.57
CA MET A 414 10.35 0.93 2.85
C MET A 414 11.66 1.03 3.64
N MET A 415 11.94 2.20 4.23
CA MET A 415 13.11 2.44 5.07
C MET A 415 13.09 1.52 6.30
N MET A 416 11.96 1.42 7.00
CA MET A 416 11.81 0.52 8.15
C MET A 416 12.08 -0.93 7.76
N GLY A 417 11.50 -1.41 6.65
CA GLY A 417 11.74 -2.77 6.16
C GLY A 417 13.22 -3.04 5.88
N ARG A 418 13.91 -2.09 5.22
CA ARG A 418 15.36 -2.18 4.98
C ARG A 418 16.14 -2.20 6.29
N TYR A 419 15.86 -1.28 7.20
CA TYR A 419 16.58 -1.13 8.46
C TYR A 419 16.46 -2.38 9.33
N ILE A 420 15.24 -2.91 9.50
CA ILE A 420 15.02 -4.13 10.28
C ILE A 420 15.62 -5.35 9.59
N GLY A 421 15.52 -5.45 8.26
CA GLY A 421 16.19 -6.49 7.50
C GLY A 421 17.70 -6.51 7.74
N GLN A 422 18.37 -5.35 7.68
CA GLN A 422 19.81 -5.25 7.94
C GLN A 422 20.16 -5.60 9.37
N LYS A 423 19.45 -5.03 10.36
CA LYS A 423 19.64 -5.31 11.78
C LYS A 423 19.54 -6.82 12.07
N MET A 424 18.56 -7.49 11.48
CA MET A 424 18.37 -8.93 11.66
C MET A 424 19.51 -9.76 11.06
N ILE A 425 20.07 -9.34 9.92
CA ILE A 425 21.24 -9.98 9.32
C ILE A 425 22.44 -9.85 10.27
N ASP A 426 22.70 -8.65 10.77
CA ASP A 426 23.83 -8.37 11.67
C ASP A 426 23.71 -9.14 13.00
N GLU A 427 22.51 -9.19 13.59
CA GLU A 427 22.22 -10.00 14.79
C GLU A 427 22.49 -11.49 14.55
N ARG A 428 22.13 -12.01 13.36
CA ARG A 428 22.34 -13.44 13.02
C ARG A 428 23.81 -13.75 12.77
N HIS A 429 24.56 -12.85 12.15
CA HIS A 429 26.01 -13.00 11.99
C HIS A 429 26.73 -13.01 13.33
N SER A 430 26.39 -12.08 14.22
CA SER A 430 26.97 -11.99 15.56
C SER A 430 26.74 -13.27 16.37
N ARG A 431 25.52 -13.83 16.34
CA ARG A 431 25.21 -15.11 17.01
C ARG A 431 25.98 -16.30 16.45
N ARG A 432 26.27 -16.31 15.15
CA ARG A 432 27.08 -17.38 14.52
C ARG A 432 28.54 -17.29 14.97
N GLN A 433 29.12 -16.10 15.00
CA GLN A 433 30.50 -15.90 15.46
C GLN A 433 30.71 -16.32 16.93
N VAL A 434 29.76 -15.97 17.80
CA VAL A 434 29.81 -16.39 19.21
C VAL A 434 29.79 -17.92 19.33
N ARG A 435 28.88 -18.62 18.61
CA ARG A 435 28.83 -20.09 18.62
C ARG A 435 30.12 -20.74 18.14
N THR A 436 30.72 -20.23 17.06
CA THR A 436 32.00 -20.76 16.56
C THR A 436 33.15 -20.53 17.55
N SER A 437 33.13 -19.43 18.30
CA SER A 437 34.15 -19.15 19.32
C SER A 437 33.99 -20.04 20.56
N THR A 438 32.76 -20.29 21.02
CA THR A 438 32.50 -21.15 22.19
C THR A 438 32.82 -22.61 21.91
N ASP A 439 32.52 -23.11 20.71
CA ASP A 439 32.86 -24.48 20.31
C ASP A 439 34.38 -24.68 20.14
N SER A 440 35.12 -23.63 19.76
CA SER A 440 36.58 -23.67 19.69
C SER A 440 37.26 -23.65 21.06
N SER A 441 36.64 -23.02 22.06
CA SER A 441 37.16 -22.97 23.44
C SER A 441 36.77 -24.16 24.32
N SER A 442 35.80 -24.98 23.90
CA SER A 442 35.40 -26.21 24.62
C SER A 442 36.12 -27.47 24.13
N ASN A 443 36.93 -27.35 23.08
CA ASN A 443 37.75 -28.43 22.49
C ASN A 443 39.27 -28.20 22.71
N ALA A 444 39.63 -27.25 23.58
CA ALA A 444 40.98 -27.03 24.11
C ALA A 444 40.92 -27.24 25.62
#